data_AF-A0A9P9MGT6-F1
#
_entry.id   AF-A0A9P9MGT6-F1
#
_cell.length_a   1.000
_cell.length_b   1.000
_cell.length_c   1.000
_cell.angle_alpha   90.00
_cell.angle_beta   90.00
_cell.angle_gamma   90.00
#
_symmetry.space_group_name_H-M   'P 1'
#
loop_
_entity.id
_entity.type
_entity.pdbx_description
1 polymer ?
#
loop_
_entity_poly.entity_id
_entity_poly.type
_entity_poly.pdbx_seq_one_letter_code
_entity_poly.pdbx_strand_id
1 'polypeptide(L)'
;MSCDPPPATIGTHHIPLIPSVCISWTDMASLDNGKYQYSSLDESTSSNCIRVFYLSPKPKDAGKDDADHITGRLTTQGISSSSCEALSYEWGSGGQGRYISINQSLLFVKENLWQALFHLRDDSSDHDPSQPRALWIDAICID
;
A
#
# COMPACT_ATOMS: atom_id res chain seq x y z
N MET A 1 27.60 47.08 24.10
CA MET A 1 27.12 46.67 22.77
C MET A 1 27.12 45.15 22.75
N SER A 2 26.02 44.55 23.20
CA SER A 2 25.80 43.10 23.17
C SER A 2 24.88 42.77 21.99
N CYS A 3 25.26 41.78 21.21
CA CYS A 3 24.37 41.14 20.24
C CYS A 3 24.33 39.66 20.61
N ASP A 4 23.36 39.29 21.45
CA ASP A 4 22.96 37.90 21.64
C ASP A 4 21.96 37.51 20.53
N PRO A 5 22.06 36.31 19.93
CA PRO A 5 21.06 35.82 18.99
C PRO A 5 19.77 35.37 19.73
N PRO A 6 18.59 35.46 19.09
CA PRO A 6 17.31 35.10 19.70
C PRO A 6 17.13 33.59 19.89
N PRO A 7 16.26 33.15 20.83
CA PRO A 7 16.03 31.74 21.12
C PRO A 7 15.29 31.03 19.98
N ALA A 8 15.81 29.88 19.56
CA ALA A 8 15.14 28.98 18.62
C ALA A 8 13.87 28.42 19.28
N THR A 9 12.72 28.70 18.64
CA THR A 9 11.40 28.25 19.06
C THR A 9 11.26 26.75 18.86
N ILE A 10 10.79 26.08 19.92
CA ILE A 10 10.42 24.67 19.99
C ILE A 10 9.23 24.44 19.07
N GLY A 11 9.43 23.69 17.98
CA GLY A 11 8.38 23.20 17.09
C GLY A 11 8.34 21.68 17.13
N THR A 12 7.88 21.11 18.23
CA THR A 12 7.63 19.67 18.34
C THR A 12 6.42 19.33 17.47
N HIS A 13 6.64 19.00 16.19
CA HIS A 13 5.63 18.35 15.36
C HIS A 13 5.42 16.93 15.92
N HIS A 14 4.45 16.83 16.82
CA HIS A 14 3.92 15.57 17.30
C HIS A 14 3.28 14.87 16.10
N ILE A 15 4.01 13.94 15.48
CA ILE A 15 3.43 12.99 14.54
C ILE A 15 2.44 12.16 15.36
N PRO A 16 1.13 12.16 15.07
CA PRO A 16 0.24 11.24 15.75
C PRO A 16 0.62 9.83 15.29
N LEU A 17 1.09 9.02 16.24
CA LEU A 17 1.09 7.57 16.12
C LEU A 17 -0.35 7.15 15.87
N ILE A 18 -0.66 6.83 14.62
CA ILE A 18 -1.96 6.25 14.26
C ILE A 18 -2.00 4.90 14.98
N PRO A 19 -2.98 4.65 15.87
CA PRO A 19 -3.09 3.37 16.54
C PRO A 19 -3.31 2.28 15.48
N SER A 20 -2.68 1.12 15.67
CA SER A 20 -2.96 -0.11 14.95
C SER A 20 -4.43 -0.47 15.13
N VAL A 21 -5.30 0.04 14.26
CA VAL A 21 -6.70 -0.37 14.24
C VAL A 21 -6.74 -1.73 13.55
N CYS A 22 -6.93 -2.77 14.35
CA CYS A 22 -7.42 -4.05 13.86
C CYS A 22 -8.84 -3.79 13.32
N ILE A 23 -8.94 -3.53 12.03
CA ILE A 23 -10.23 -3.36 11.35
C ILE A 23 -10.83 -4.77 11.27
N SER A 24 -11.87 -5.01 12.06
CA SER A 24 -12.72 -6.20 11.98
C SER A 24 -13.45 -6.21 10.62
N TRP A 25 -13.77 -7.37 10.06
CA TRP A 25 -14.67 -7.49 8.90
C TRP A 25 -15.98 -6.68 9.05
N THR A 26 -16.46 -6.43 10.27
CA THR A 26 -17.62 -5.57 10.52
C THR A 26 -17.34 -4.09 10.21
N ASP A 27 -16.11 -3.62 10.42
CA ASP A 27 -15.66 -2.27 10.06
C ASP A 27 -15.32 -2.14 8.56
N MET A 28 -15.14 -3.25 7.83
CA MET A 28 -15.03 -3.21 6.36
C MET A 28 -16.32 -2.75 5.67
N ALA A 29 -17.48 -2.87 6.32
CA ALA A 29 -18.73 -2.27 5.86
C ALA A 29 -18.73 -0.73 5.93
N SER A 30 -17.70 -0.13 6.54
CA SER A 30 -17.46 1.32 6.60
C SER A 30 -16.33 1.78 5.67
N LEU A 31 -15.71 0.89 4.89
CA LEU A 31 -14.92 1.33 3.74
C LEU A 31 -15.87 2.06 2.81
N ASP A 32 -15.44 3.19 2.24
CA ASP A 32 -16.17 3.78 1.14
C ASP A 32 -16.34 2.67 0.10
N ASN A 33 -17.58 2.24 -0.13
CA ASN A 33 -17.94 1.15 -1.02
C ASN A 33 -17.58 1.48 -2.48
N GLY A 34 -16.94 2.64 -2.71
CA GLY A 34 -16.29 3.08 -3.91
C GLY A 34 -15.20 2.11 -4.40
N LYS A 35 -15.29 1.85 -5.70
CA LYS A 35 -14.20 1.28 -6.49
C LYS A 35 -13.00 2.23 -6.41
N TYR A 36 -11.80 1.69 -6.23
CA TYR A 36 -10.57 2.46 -6.27
C TYR A 36 -10.49 3.29 -7.56
N GLN A 37 -10.18 4.58 -7.43
CA GLN A 37 -10.01 5.50 -8.55
C GLN A 37 -8.56 5.98 -8.63
N TYR A 38 -8.00 5.91 -9.82
CA TYR A 38 -6.66 6.41 -10.08
C TYR A 38 -6.66 7.93 -10.13
N SER A 39 -5.76 8.56 -9.37
CA SER A 39 -5.40 9.96 -9.60
C SER A 39 -4.47 10.04 -10.81
N SER A 40 -4.67 11.04 -11.67
CA SER A 40 -3.71 11.32 -12.75
C SER A 40 -2.33 11.52 -12.16
N LEU A 41 -1.31 10.91 -12.77
CA LEU A 41 0.06 11.33 -12.55
C LEU A 41 0.17 12.71 -13.18
N ASP A 42 0.39 13.74 -12.38
CA ASP A 42 0.39 15.12 -12.84
C ASP A 42 1.58 15.35 -13.78
N GLU A 43 1.31 15.48 -15.08
CA GLU A 43 2.31 15.78 -16.11
C GLU A 43 2.98 17.15 -15.88
N SER A 44 2.37 18.04 -15.08
CA SER A 44 2.91 19.37 -14.79
C SER A 44 4.02 19.35 -13.73
N THR A 45 4.12 18.25 -12.98
CA THR A 45 5.25 18.04 -12.08
C THR A 45 6.39 17.49 -12.92
N SER A 46 7.45 18.27 -13.16
CA SER A 46 8.65 17.89 -13.94
C SER A 46 9.45 16.69 -13.38
N SER A 47 8.83 15.89 -12.52
CA SER A 47 9.41 14.76 -11.80
C SER A 47 8.87 13.47 -12.39
N ASN A 48 9.77 12.63 -12.91
CA ASN A 48 9.43 11.26 -13.32
C ASN A 48 8.95 10.47 -12.10
N CYS A 49 7.65 10.23 -12.02
CA CYS A 49 7.02 9.54 -10.89
C CYS A 49 6.45 8.18 -11.31
N ILE A 50 6.42 7.25 -10.35
CA ILE A 50 5.80 5.94 -10.48
C ILE A 50 4.84 5.70 -9.30
N ARG A 51 3.87 4.82 -9.50
CA ARG A 51 3.07 4.28 -8.40
C ARG A 51 3.75 3.05 -7.82
N VAL A 52 3.81 2.96 -6.50
CA VAL A 52 4.33 1.80 -5.77
C VAL A 52 3.26 1.28 -4.84
N PHE A 53 3.00 -0.01 -4.93
CA PHE A 53 2.05 -0.72 -4.09
C PHE A 53 2.79 -1.33 -2.90
N TYR A 54 2.44 -0.87 -1.70
CA TYR A 54 2.93 -1.42 -0.45
C TYR A 54 1.95 -2.50 0.03
N LEU A 55 2.32 -3.76 -0.20
CA LEU A 55 1.57 -4.93 0.22
C LEU A 55 1.73 -5.14 1.73
N SER A 56 0.64 -5.10 2.48
CA SER A 56 0.68 -5.32 3.93
C SER A 56 0.97 -6.79 4.26
N PRO A 57 1.73 -7.07 5.33
CA PRO A 57 1.96 -8.45 5.78
C PRO A 57 0.67 -9.13 6.22
N LYS A 58 0.71 -10.45 6.38
CA LYS A 58 -0.41 -11.19 6.97
C LYS A 58 -0.52 -10.85 8.47
N PRO A 59 -1.70 -10.44 8.97
CA PRO A 59 -1.84 -10.17 10.40
C PRO A 59 -1.71 -11.48 11.20
N LYS A 60 -0.90 -11.46 12.28
CA LYS A 60 -0.60 -12.66 13.08
C LYS A 60 -1.76 -13.11 13.97
N ASP A 61 -2.63 -12.17 14.36
CA ASP A 61 -3.71 -12.38 15.33
C ASP A 61 -5.11 -12.18 14.71
N ALA A 62 -5.20 -12.21 13.38
CA ALA A 62 -6.46 -12.06 12.65
C ALA A 62 -7.30 -13.34 12.69
N GLY A 63 -8.63 -13.19 12.65
CA GLY A 63 -9.51 -14.30 12.29
C GLY A 63 -9.16 -14.82 10.89
N LYS A 64 -9.51 -16.08 10.59
CA LYS A 64 -9.16 -16.72 9.31
C LYS A 64 -9.55 -15.87 8.10
N ASP A 65 -10.73 -15.26 8.13
CA ASP A 65 -11.26 -14.44 7.03
C ASP A 65 -10.55 -13.08 6.91
N ASP A 66 -10.13 -12.49 8.03
CA ASP A 66 -9.32 -11.26 8.06
C ASP A 66 -7.89 -11.52 7.56
N ALA A 67 -7.35 -12.70 7.85
CA ALA A 67 -5.99 -13.09 7.47
C ALA A 67 -5.83 -13.31 5.96
N ASP A 68 -6.90 -13.74 5.28
CA ASP A 68 -6.90 -13.97 3.85
C ASP A 68 -7.22 -12.70 3.04
N HIS A 69 -7.78 -11.66 3.67
CA HIS A 69 -8.02 -10.40 2.99
C HIS A 69 -6.70 -9.66 2.71
N ILE A 70 -6.46 -9.30 1.44
CA ILE A 70 -5.27 -8.58 1.02
C ILE A 70 -5.51 -7.08 1.13
N THR A 71 -4.63 -6.42 1.87
CA THR A 71 -4.63 -4.98 2.08
C THR A 71 -3.30 -4.38 1.66
N GLY A 72 -3.33 -3.12 1.26
CA GLY A 72 -2.12 -2.38 0.96
C GLY A 72 -2.37 -0.89 0.72
N ARG A 73 -1.28 -0.20 0.39
CA ARG A 73 -1.28 1.24 0.13
C ARG A 73 -0.65 1.54 -1.21
N LEU A 74 -1.32 2.31 -2.06
CA LEU A 74 -0.76 2.76 -3.33
C LEU A 74 -0.31 4.22 -3.20
N THR A 75 0.97 4.49 -3.43
CA THR A 75 1.53 5.84 -3.34
C THR A 75 2.23 6.22 -4.64
N THR A 76 2.26 7.53 -4.92
CA THR A 76 3.06 8.08 -6.02
C THR A 76 4.37 8.61 -5.45
N GLN A 77 5.48 8.28 -6.10
CA GLN A 77 6.82 8.64 -5.67
C GLN A 77 7.75 8.85 -6.86
N GLY A 78 8.81 9.63 -6.67
CA GLY A 78 9.82 9.85 -7.71
C GLY A 78 10.56 8.56 -8.05
N ILE A 79 10.78 8.28 -9.33
CA ILE A 79 11.43 7.04 -9.79
C ILE A 79 12.82 6.86 -9.18
N SER A 80 13.58 7.94 -8.99
CA SER A 80 14.93 7.92 -8.42
C SER A 80 14.97 7.62 -6.92
N SER A 81 13.88 7.91 -6.19
CA SER A 81 13.76 7.64 -4.75
C SER A 81 13.03 6.33 -4.46
N SER A 82 12.69 5.57 -5.50
CA SER A 82 11.88 4.37 -5.38
C SER A 82 12.74 3.12 -5.23
N SER A 83 12.63 2.44 -4.11
CA SER A 83 13.07 1.04 -3.97
C SER A 83 11.83 0.15 -3.94
N CYS A 84 11.60 -0.58 -5.03
CA CYS A 84 10.52 -1.54 -5.13
C CYS A 84 10.93 -2.70 -6.03
N GLU A 85 10.33 -3.85 -5.80
CA GLU A 85 10.50 -5.03 -6.63
C GLU A 85 9.45 -5.02 -7.74
N ALA A 86 9.85 -5.36 -8.97
CA ALA A 86 8.89 -5.56 -10.04
C ALA A 86 8.32 -6.98 -9.94
N LEU A 87 6.99 -7.09 -9.82
CA LEU A 87 6.32 -8.39 -9.83
C LEU A 87 5.95 -8.76 -11.26
N SER A 88 6.60 -9.79 -11.79
CA SER A 88 6.17 -10.47 -13.00
C SER A 88 5.27 -11.65 -12.63
N TYR A 89 4.07 -11.71 -13.19
CA TYR A 89 3.10 -12.79 -12.96
C TYR A 89 2.48 -13.24 -14.27
N GLU A 90 2.00 -14.47 -14.34
CA GLU A 90 1.31 -14.97 -15.53
C GLU A 90 -0.05 -14.31 -15.66
N TRP A 91 -0.47 -13.95 -16.87
CA TRP A 91 -1.78 -13.41 -17.17
C TRP A 91 -2.82 -14.54 -17.08
N GLY A 92 -3.57 -14.61 -15.97
CA GLY A 92 -4.53 -15.69 -15.72
C GLY A 92 -5.66 -15.78 -16.76
N SER A 93 -6.29 -16.96 -16.82
CA SER A 93 -7.51 -17.18 -17.64
C SER A 93 -8.68 -16.32 -17.14
N GLY A 94 -9.49 -15.80 -18.07
CA GLY A 94 -10.58 -14.88 -17.72
C GLY A 94 -11.65 -15.49 -16.80
N GLY A 95 -12.29 -14.65 -15.99
CA GLY A 95 -13.59 -14.93 -15.36
C GLY A 95 -13.63 -14.96 -13.82
N GLN A 96 -12.49 -15.08 -13.13
CA GLN A 96 -12.45 -15.12 -11.67
C GLN A 96 -11.43 -14.13 -11.10
N GLY A 97 -11.77 -13.54 -9.96
CA GLY A 97 -10.94 -12.57 -9.26
C GLY A 97 -11.56 -12.17 -7.94
N ARG A 98 -10.84 -11.36 -7.18
CA ARG A 98 -11.21 -10.95 -5.83
C ARG A 98 -10.93 -9.48 -5.64
N TYR A 99 -11.65 -8.87 -4.70
CA TYR A 99 -11.35 -7.51 -4.28
C TYR A 99 -10.25 -7.50 -3.23
N ILE A 100 -9.34 -6.55 -3.36
CA ILE A 100 -8.34 -6.19 -2.36
C ILE A 100 -8.58 -4.76 -1.90
N SER A 101 -8.15 -4.43 -0.68
CA SER A 101 -8.26 -3.05 -0.16
C SER A 101 -6.99 -2.26 -0.44
N ILE A 102 -7.14 -1.12 -1.10
CA ILE A 102 -6.08 -0.16 -1.39
C ILE A 102 -6.52 1.21 -0.93
N ASN A 103 -5.74 1.87 -0.06
CA ASN A 103 -6.04 3.22 0.44
C ASN A 103 -7.50 3.36 0.94
N GLN A 104 -8.04 2.31 1.57
CA GLN A 104 -9.44 2.23 2.06
C GLN A 104 -10.53 2.11 0.97
N SER A 105 -10.17 1.84 -0.28
CA SER A 105 -11.11 1.54 -1.38
C SER A 105 -10.88 0.14 -1.94
N LEU A 106 -11.84 -0.40 -2.68
CA LEU A 106 -11.75 -1.75 -3.25
C LEU A 106 -11.22 -1.74 -4.68
N LEU A 107 -10.15 -2.51 -4.93
CA LEU A 107 -9.64 -2.79 -6.28
C LEU A 107 -9.92 -4.25 -6.64
N PHE A 108 -10.54 -4.49 -7.79
CA PHE A 108 -10.71 -5.84 -8.32
C PHE A 108 -9.41 -6.30 -8.99
N VAL A 109 -8.89 -7.44 -8.55
CA VAL A 109 -7.73 -8.09 -9.17
C VAL A 109 -8.10 -9.51 -9.62
N LYS A 110 -7.46 -9.97 -10.69
CA LYS A 110 -7.66 -11.34 -11.18
C LYS A 110 -7.07 -12.35 -10.20
N GLU A 111 -7.60 -13.58 -10.22
CA GLU A 111 -7.23 -14.64 -9.27
C GLU A 111 -5.72 -14.94 -9.24
N ASN A 112 -5.08 -15.00 -10.40
CA ASN A 112 -3.63 -15.19 -10.54
C ASN A 112 -2.82 -14.11 -9.80
N LEU A 113 -3.22 -12.84 -9.92
CA LEU A 113 -2.57 -11.75 -9.21
C LEU A 113 -2.88 -11.82 -7.71
N TRP A 114 -4.12 -12.14 -7.33
CA TRP A 114 -4.48 -12.34 -5.94
C TRP A 114 -3.64 -13.44 -5.29
N GLN A 115 -3.47 -14.59 -5.95
CA GLN A 115 -2.65 -15.71 -5.47
C GLN A 115 -1.17 -15.31 -5.37
N ALA A 116 -0.63 -14.60 -6.36
CA ALA A 116 0.74 -14.11 -6.31
C ALA A 116 0.95 -13.19 -5.09
N LEU A 117 0.06 -12.21 -4.90
CA LEU A 117 0.09 -11.31 -3.74
C LEU A 117 -0.06 -12.07 -2.43
N PHE A 118 -0.98 -13.03 -2.35
CA PHE A 118 -1.20 -13.84 -1.15
C PHE A 118 0.08 -14.56 -0.71
N HIS A 119 0.76 -15.26 -1.63
CA HIS A 119 1.99 -15.97 -1.30
C HIS A 119 3.15 -15.02 -0.97
N LEU A 120 3.25 -13.88 -1.66
CA LEU A 120 4.30 -12.88 -1.40
C LEU A 120 4.23 -12.26 -0.01
N ARG A 121 3.06 -12.27 0.66
CA ARG A 121 2.90 -11.79 2.05
C ARG A 121 3.51 -12.73 3.07
N ASP A 122 3.55 -14.03 2.77
CA ASP A 122 4.06 -15.07 3.66
C ASP A 122 5.52 -15.42 3.37
N ASP A 123 6.06 -14.92 2.24
CA ASP A 123 7.44 -15.14 1.83
C ASP A 123 8.42 -14.30 2.68
N SER A 124 9.15 -14.99 3.55
CA SER A 124 10.08 -14.42 4.53
C SER A 124 11.55 -14.68 4.17
N SER A 125 11.85 -15.23 2.99
CA SER A 125 13.23 -15.56 2.60
C SER A 125 14.12 -14.32 2.54
N ASP A 126 13.56 -13.18 2.12
CA ASP A 126 14.32 -11.98 1.80
C ASP A 126 13.82 -10.71 2.53
N HIS A 127 12.79 -10.82 3.38
CA HIS A 127 12.16 -9.66 4.03
C HIS A 127 11.59 -9.96 5.42
N ASP A 128 11.51 -8.94 6.27
CA ASP A 128 10.82 -9.03 7.56
C ASP A 128 9.31 -9.27 7.35
N PRO A 129 8.73 -10.39 7.83
CA PRO A 129 7.32 -10.70 7.65
C PRO A 129 6.38 -9.75 8.41
N SER A 130 6.90 -8.82 9.22
CA SER A 130 6.13 -7.75 9.85
C SER A 130 6.12 -6.43 9.07
N GLN A 131 6.89 -6.33 7.99
CA GLN A 131 7.03 -5.10 7.21
C GLN A 131 6.27 -5.21 5.87
N PRO A 132 5.69 -4.10 5.37
CA PRO A 132 5.10 -4.08 4.04
C PRO A 132 6.13 -4.29 2.92
N ARG A 133 5.75 -5.01 1.86
CA ARG A 133 6.58 -5.22 0.67
C ARG A 133 6.28 -4.17 -0.39
N ALA A 134 7.31 -3.46 -0.86
CA ALA A 134 7.17 -2.44 -1.91
C ALA A 134 7.23 -3.08 -3.30
N LEU A 135 6.11 -3.06 -4.02
CA LEU A 135 5.93 -3.74 -5.30
C LEU A 135 5.53 -2.75 -6.41
N TRP A 136 6.07 -2.97 -7.60
CA TRP A 136 5.55 -2.40 -8.84
C TRP A 136 4.87 -3.52 -9.65
N ILE A 137 3.59 -3.35 -9.94
CA ILE A 137 2.73 -4.36 -10.56
C ILE A 137 1.91 -3.65 -11.63
N ASP A 138 1.98 -4.09 -12.89
CA ASP A 138 1.30 -3.40 -13.99
C ASP A 138 -0.20 -3.20 -13.73
N ALA A 139 -0.93 -4.24 -13.34
CA ALA A 139 -2.37 -4.24 -13.13
C ALA A 139 -2.84 -3.47 -11.88
N ILE A 140 -1.92 -2.94 -11.06
CA ILE A 140 -2.25 -2.09 -9.91
C ILE A 140 -1.65 -0.70 -10.08
N CYS A 141 -0.44 -0.58 -10.60
CA CYS A 141 0.29 0.68 -10.71
C CYS A 141 -0.05 1.48 -11.98
N ILE A 142 -0.61 0.82 -13.00
CA ILE A 142 -1.03 1.42 -14.27
C ILE A 142 -2.58 1.39 -14.32
N ASP A 143 -3.17 2.50 -14.76
CA ASP A 143 -4.62 2.64 -14.97
C ASP A 143 -5.03 2.00 -16.31
#